data_AF-A2F8X6-F1
#
_entry.id   AF-A2F8X6-F1
#
_cell.length_a   1.000
_cell.length_b   1.000
_cell.length_c   1.000
_cell.angle_alpha   90.00
_cell.angle_beta   90.00
_cell.angle_gamma   90.00
#
_symmetry.space_group_name_H-M   'P 1'
#
loop_
_entity.id
_entity.type
_entity.pdbx_description
1 polymer ?
#
loop_
_entity_poly.entity_id
_entity_poly.type
_entity_poly.pdbx_seq_one_letter_code
_entity_poly.pdbx_strand_id
1 'polypeptide(L)'
;MSNQDIHPNKYSELRSICKYYIDSYNALYQLKMEKEEELKSIYKIIKTELIDSNKFPPQMIMKDILNIIPYNNRYTKSYLYLAKLISDDYKVTELGPIDFIPKFLFYKEYEIILGKFEKNTPENLEIHSENTIYRAIMYNDLENFISFTERDGFDKNKRLACRLYPFSNTVYPFSKKGYSLLELCCYHGAVDCFKFLRTKFNSEITETCLEFSFLGGNQEIMSECLKHQKPNKECMRYAIISHNIDFVTFLMNEYKINIDLDQCRTYNNLDALLVYYDQTNDFNKCFVYSASFCILPLCAYFISIGVNINKNNEYGQTALIIAAFYNNKEITELLLSHGANINEKDQNGDTALNYAALKNSRKEIVELLISHGANINETNKSFQTALHCAALKNSRKEIVELLISHGANINEIDQYGRTALHIAAMNKNKETVELLISHGAE
;
A
#
# COMPACT_ATOMS: atom_id res chain seq x y z
N MET A 1 36.21 -28.09 14.67
CA MET A 1 35.08 -28.60 13.87
C MET A 1 33.82 -27.93 14.37
N SER A 2 33.54 -26.74 13.85
CA SER A 2 32.31 -26.01 14.13
C SER A 2 31.23 -26.60 13.24
N ASN A 3 30.17 -27.14 13.84
CA ASN A 3 28.90 -27.30 13.15
C ASN A 3 28.37 -25.89 12.86
N GLN A 4 28.82 -25.31 11.73
CA GLN A 4 27.99 -24.36 11.00
C GLN A 4 26.88 -25.21 10.40
N ASP A 5 25.78 -25.35 11.13
CA ASP A 5 24.54 -25.81 10.54
C ASP A 5 24.22 -24.86 9.40
N ILE A 6 24.41 -25.38 8.19
CA ILE A 6 23.96 -24.81 6.94
C ILE A 6 22.45 -24.71 7.11
N HIS A 7 21.94 -23.53 7.49
CA HIS A 7 20.52 -23.26 7.35
C HIS A 7 20.17 -23.58 5.89
N PRO A 8 19.23 -24.52 5.64
CA PRO A 8 18.64 -24.63 4.31
C PRO A 8 18.19 -23.22 3.93
N ASN A 9 18.45 -22.79 2.71
CA ASN A 9 18.15 -21.43 2.25
C ASN A 9 16.63 -21.24 2.19
N LYS A 10 15.99 -21.06 3.36
CA LYS A 10 14.55 -20.95 3.59
C LYS A 10 13.98 -19.79 2.79
N TYR A 11 14.75 -18.72 2.66
CA TYR A 11 14.44 -17.62 1.75
C TYR A 11 14.18 -18.11 0.32
N SER A 12 15.09 -18.89 -0.26
CA SER A 12 14.93 -19.38 -1.64
C SER A 12 13.73 -20.31 -1.81
N GLU A 13 13.45 -21.16 -0.82
CA GLU A 13 12.28 -22.03 -0.82
C GLU A 13 10.97 -21.22 -0.78
N LEU A 14 10.86 -20.28 0.16
CA LEU A 14 9.66 -19.44 0.30
C LEU A 14 9.48 -18.47 -0.85
N ARG A 15 10.58 -17.92 -1.38
CA ARG A 15 10.55 -17.07 -2.57
C ARG A 15 10.06 -17.86 -3.79
N SER A 16 10.40 -19.14 -3.90
CA SER A 16 9.86 -20.03 -4.94
C SER A 16 8.36 -20.23 -4.80
N ILE A 17 7.86 -20.49 -3.59
CA ILE A 17 6.42 -20.60 -3.29
C ILE A 17 5.66 -19.32 -3.67
N CYS A 18 6.29 -18.16 -3.47
CA CYS A 18 5.69 -16.85 -3.70
C CYS A 18 6.10 -16.20 -5.04
N LYS A 19 6.76 -16.94 -5.93
CA LYS A 19 7.49 -16.40 -7.08
C LYS A 19 6.65 -15.47 -7.94
N TYR A 20 5.46 -15.91 -8.35
CA TYR A 20 4.61 -15.15 -9.25
C TYR A 20 4.13 -13.83 -8.65
N TYR A 21 3.84 -13.81 -7.36
CA TYR A 21 3.45 -12.58 -6.66
C TYR A 21 4.63 -11.60 -6.60
N ILE A 22 5.79 -12.09 -6.15
CA ILE A 22 7.02 -11.28 -5.99
C ILE A 22 7.45 -10.71 -7.35
N ASP A 23 7.54 -11.56 -8.37
CA ASP A 23 8.00 -11.15 -9.70
C ASP A 23 7.02 -10.16 -10.35
N SER A 24 5.69 -10.29 -10.11
CA SER A 24 4.68 -9.35 -10.62
C SER A 24 4.81 -7.96 -10.01
N TYR A 25 4.96 -7.87 -8.68
CA TYR A 25 5.12 -6.57 -8.01
C TYR A 25 6.51 -5.96 -8.25
N ASN A 26 7.56 -6.76 -8.37
CA ASN A 26 8.87 -6.27 -8.79
C ASN A 26 8.79 -5.65 -10.20
N ALA A 27 8.09 -6.28 -11.16
CA ALA A 27 7.89 -5.72 -12.49
C ALA A 27 7.12 -4.39 -12.48
N LEU A 28 6.15 -4.24 -11.57
CA LEU A 28 5.38 -3.00 -11.40
C LEU A 28 6.23 -1.87 -10.79
N TYR A 29 6.87 -2.09 -9.65
CA TYR A 29 7.60 -1.03 -8.95
C TYR A 29 8.91 -0.65 -9.66
N GLN A 30 9.57 -1.60 -10.34
CA GLN A 30 10.79 -1.36 -11.10
C GLN A 30 10.54 -1.02 -12.58
N LEU A 31 9.30 -0.71 -12.95
CA LEU A 31 8.92 -0.41 -14.33
C LEU A 31 9.77 0.75 -14.89
N LYS A 32 10.35 0.51 -16.07
CA LYS A 32 11.19 1.48 -16.81
C LYS A 32 10.75 1.70 -18.27
N MET A 33 9.57 1.20 -18.62
CA MET A 33 9.09 1.09 -20.01
C MET A 33 7.95 2.08 -20.28
N GLU A 34 7.96 2.68 -21.48
CA GLU A 34 6.91 3.60 -21.95
C GLU A 34 6.14 3.03 -23.16
N LYS A 35 6.66 1.97 -23.81
CA LYS A 35 6.04 1.38 -25.00
C LYS A 35 4.85 0.49 -24.64
N GLU A 36 3.70 0.74 -25.28
CA GLU A 36 2.46 0.00 -24.99
C GLU A 36 2.59 -1.52 -25.15
N GLU A 37 3.31 -2.03 -26.16
CA GLU A 37 3.45 -3.48 -26.39
C GLU A 37 4.19 -4.19 -25.24
N GLU A 38 5.18 -3.53 -24.63
CA GLU A 38 5.89 -4.05 -23.48
C GLU A 38 4.98 -4.01 -22.24
N LEU A 39 4.20 -2.94 -22.07
CA LEU A 39 3.22 -2.81 -20.98
C LEU A 39 2.12 -3.87 -21.07
N LYS A 40 1.66 -4.24 -22.27
CA LYS A 40 0.70 -5.34 -22.46
C LYS A 40 1.25 -6.68 -21.98
N SER A 41 2.56 -6.90 -22.11
CA SER A 41 3.21 -8.13 -21.62
C SER A 41 3.23 -8.18 -20.09
N ILE A 42 3.56 -7.06 -19.44
CA ILE A 42 3.47 -6.91 -17.97
C ILE A 42 2.00 -7.09 -17.51
N TYR A 43 1.06 -6.45 -18.20
CA TYR A 43 -0.36 -6.58 -17.90
C TYR A 43 -0.84 -8.03 -17.99
N LYS A 44 -0.42 -8.79 -19.01
CA LYS A 44 -0.78 -10.20 -19.14
C LYS A 44 -0.35 -11.02 -17.92
N ILE A 45 0.85 -10.80 -17.41
CA ILE A 45 1.34 -11.48 -16.20
C ILE A 45 0.48 -11.10 -14.99
N ILE A 46 0.25 -9.80 -14.76
CA ILE A 46 -0.58 -9.30 -13.65
C ILE A 46 -1.99 -9.89 -13.73
N LYS A 47 -2.58 -9.89 -14.92
CA LYS A 47 -3.91 -10.40 -15.20
C LYS A 47 -4.02 -11.87 -14.82
N THR A 48 -3.13 -12.71 -15.37
CA THR A 48 -3.16 -14.16 -15.13
C THR A 48 -2.80 -14.52 -13.68
N GLU A 49 -1.74 -13.93 -13.14
CA GLU A 49 -1.18 -14.37 -11.86
C GLU A 49 -1.89 -13.78 -10.64
N LEU A 50 -2.42 -12.55 -10.73
CA LEU A 50 -3.00 -11.83 -9.60
C LEU A 50 -4.54 -11.71 -9.67
N ILE A 51 -5.10 -11.53 -10.87
CA ILE A 51 -6.54 -11.24 -11.02
C ILE A 51 -7.32 -12.51 -11.37
N ASP A 52 -7.03 -13.15 -12.51
CA ASP A 52 -7.77 -14.32 -13.01
C ASP A 52 -7.56 -15.57 -12.14
N SER A 53 -6.49 -15.59 -11.33
CA SER A 53 -6.26 -16.61 -10.30
C SER A 53 -7.19 -16.47 -9.08
N ASN A 54 -8.12 -15.49 -9.09
CA ASN A 54 -9.03 -15.13 -8.01
C ASN A 54 -8.36 -14.77 -6.67
N LYS A 55 -7.05 -14.46 -6.70
CA LYS A 55 -6.31 -14.06 -5.49
C LYS A 55 -6.63 -12.63 -5.06
N PHE A 56 -6.79 -11.73 -6.02
CA PHE A 56 -7.06 -10.32 -5.75
C PHE A 56 -8.16 -9.75 -6.65
N PRO A 57 -9.07 -8.94 -6.10
CA PRO A 57 -10.07 -8.27 -6.91
C PRO A 57 -9.41 -7.23 -7.83
N PRO A 58 -9.89 -7.05 -9.08
CA PRO A 58 -9.32 -6.09 -10.04
C PRO A 58 -9.18 -4.67 -9.48
N GLN A 59 -10.12 -4.24 -8.65
CA GLN A 59 -10.11 -2.92 -7.99
C GLN A 59 -8.90 -2.75 -7.06
N MET A 60 -8.46 -3.81 -6.39
CA MET A 60 -7.28 -3.77 -5.52
C MET A 60 -6.02 -3.62 -6.35
N ILE A 61 -5.84 -4.43 -7.40
CA ILE A 61 -4.66 -4.34 -8.28
C ILE A 61 -4.59 -2.99 -8.99
N MET A 62 -5.73 -2.49 -9.49
CA MET A 62 -5.80 -1.15 -10.10
C MET A 62 -5.42 -0.05 -9.10
N LYS A 63 -5.88 -0.16 -7.84
CA LYS A 63 -5.50 0.77 -6.78
C LYS A 63 -3.99 0.70 -6.50
N ASP A 64 -3.42 -0.49 -6.44
CA ASP A 64 -2.00 -0.68 -6.15
C ASP A 64 -1.15 -0.06 -7.27
N ILE A 65 -1.48 -0.29 -8.54
CA ILE A 65 -0.82 0.33 -9.70
C ILE A 65 -0.84 1.86 -9.61
N LEU A 66 -2.01 2.45 -9.32
CA LEU A 66 -2.14 3.90 -9.20
C LEU A 66 -1.37 4.49 -8.02
N ASN A 67 -1.23 3.74 -6.93
CA ASN A 67 -0.45 4.13 -5.75
C ASN A 67 1.07 4.10 -5.95
N ILE A 68 1.56 3.46 -7.01
CA ILE A 68 2.99 3.46 -7.36
C ILE A 68 3.41 4.82 -7.95
N ILE A 69 2.48 5.53 -8.61
CA ILE A 69 2.77 6.77 -9.36
C ILE A 69 3.63 7.75 -8.56
N PRO A 70 3.34 8.10 -7.29
CA PRO A 70 4.16 9.06 -6.54
C PRO A 70 5.62 8.65 -6.32
N TYR A 71 5.94 7.36 -6.44
CA TYR A 71 7.28 6.80 -6.18
C TYR A 71 8.03 6.46 -7.46
N ASN A 72 7.34 6.43 -8.60
CA ASN A 72 7.96 6.23 -9.90
C ASN A 72 7.28 7.10 -10.97
N ASN A 73 7.05 8.38 -10.63
CA ASN A 73 6.23 9.29 -11.43
C ASN A 73 6.75 9.55 -12.85
N ARG A 74 8.02 9.26 -13.18
CA ARG A 74 8.53 9.29 -14.57
C ARG A 74 7.61 8.52 -15.52
N TYR A 75 7.13 7.35 -15.09
CA TYR A 75 6.29 6.45 -15.90
C TYR A 75 4.81 6.58 -15.59
N THR A 76 4.33 7.75 -15.15
CA THR A 76 2.91 8.01 -14.84
C THR A 76 1.99 7.52 -15.94
N LYS A 77 2.27 7.85 -17.21
CA LYS A 77 1.44 7.41 -18.36
C LYS A 77 1.37 5.89 -18.47
N SER A 78 2.47 5.18 -18.23
CA SER A 78 2.51 3.72 -18.24
C SER A 78 1.60 3.11 -17.18
N TYR A 79 1.63 3.65 -15.94
CA TYR A 79 0.75 3.18 -14.87
C TYR A 79 -0.73 3.49 -15.14
N LEU A 80 -1.03 4.68 -15.68
CA LEU A 80 -2.40 5.03 -16.09
C LEU A 80 -2.90 4.07 -17.19
N TYR A 81 -2.06 3.72 -18.15
CA TYR A 81 -2.40 2.75 -19.20
C TYR A 81 -2.65 1.34 -18.64
N LEU A 82 -1.79 0.84 -17.74
CA LEU A 82 -2.02 -0.44 -17.07
C LEU A 82 -3.33 -0.45 -16.27
N ALA A 83 -3.63 0.64 -15.56
CA ALA A 83 -4.89 0.81 -14.85
C ALA A 83 -6.09 0.84 -15.82
N LYS A 84 -5.92 1.46 -17.00
CA LYS A 84 -6.95 1.51 -18.05
C LYS A 84 -7.28 0.13 -18.60
N LEU A 85 -6.27 -0.71 -18.84
CA LEU A 85 -6.49 -2.09 -19.27
C LEU A 85 -7.33 -2.88 -18.24
N ILE A 86 -7.05 -2.74 -16.95
CA ILE A 86 -7.86 -3.37 -15.89
C ILE A 86 -9.29 -2.81 -15.89
N SER A 87 -9.43 -1.48 -16.00
CA SER A 87 -10.73 -0.83 -16.07
C SER A 87 -11.57 -1.32 -17.24
N ASP A 88 -10.95 -1.56 -18.40
CA ASP A 88 -11.63 -2.02 -19.60
C ASP A 88 -12.05 -3.48 -19.53
N ASP A 89 -11.15 -4.34 -19.06
CA ASP A 89 -11.38 -5.79 -18.98
C ASP A 89 -12.40 -6.14 -17.88
N TYR A 90 -12.34 -5.45 -16.73
CA TYR A 90 -13.13 -5.81 -15.55
C TYR A 90 -14.20 -4.78 -15.17
N LYS A 91 -14.37 -3.72 -15.99
CA LYS A 91 -15.38 -2.66 -15.79
C LYS A 91 -15.32 -2.02 -14.40
N VAL A 92 -14.11 -1.75 -13.92
CA VAL A 92 -13.89 -1.11 -12.62
C VAL A 92 -14.30 0.36 -12.69
N THR A 93 -15.33 0.74 -11.92
CA THR A 93 -15.86 2.12 -11.86
C THR A 93 -15.72 2.78 -10.49
N GLU A 94 -15.37 2.03 -9.45
CA GLU A 94 -15.16 2.57 -8.11
C GLU A 94 -13.91 1.96 -7.47
N LEU A 95 -13.05 2.83 -6.94
CA LEU A 95 -11.93 2.45 -6.10
C LEU A 95 -12.17 2.91 -4.66
N GLY A 96 -11.66 2.14 -3.70
CA GLY A 96 -11.64 2.51 -2.29
C GLY A 96 -10.87 3.81 -2.00
N PRO A 97 -10.61 4.14 -0.72
CA PRO A 97 -9.78 5.30 -0.38
C PRO A 97 -8.40 5.12 -1.01
N ILE A 98 -8.04 6.05 -1.88
CA ILE A 98 -6.75 6.22 -2.56
C ILE A 98 -6.50 7.71 -2.60
N ASP A 99 -5.23 8.11 -2.69
CA ASP A 99 -4.87 9.50 -2.85
C ASP A 99 -5.59 10.12 -4.05
N PHE A 100 -5.99 11.38 -3.88
CA PHE A 100 -6.77 12.10 -4.87
C PHE A 100 -6.03 12.25 -6.21
N ILE A 101 -4.70 12.38 -6.19
CA ILE A 101 -3.91 12.73 -7.37
C ILE A 101 -3.91 11.62 -8.43
N PRO A 102 -3.60 10.34 -8.13
CA PRO A 102 -3.72 9.27 -9.14
C PRO A 102 -5.11 9.16 -9.77
N LYS A 103 -6.18 9.28 -8.97
CA LYS A 103 -7.58 9.29 -9.49
C LYS A 103 -7.83 10.44 -10.44
N PHE A 104 -7.37 11.64 -10.07
CA PHE A 104 -7.51 12.84 -10.89
C PHE A 104 -6.76 12.70 -12.22
N LEU A 105 -5.53 12.19 -12.19
CA LEU A 105 -4.73 11.96 -13.40
C LEU A 105 -5.41 10.95 -14.34
N PHE A 106 -5.93 9.85 -13.80
CA PHE A 106 -6.65 8.85 -14.58
C PHE A 106 -7.88 9.43 -15.27
N TYR A 107 -8.68 10.23 -14.56
CA TYR A 107 -9.82 10.93 -15.14
C TYR A 107 -9.40 11.96 -16.19
N LYS A 108 -8.33 12.72 -15.94
CA LYS A 108 -7.83 13.71 -16.91
C LYS A 108 -7.38 13.05 -18.22
N GLU A 109 -6.82 11.85 -18.16
CA GLU A 109 -6.31 11.13 -19.33
C GLU A 109 -7.43 10.38 -20.09
N TYR A 110 -8.37 9.75 -19.39
CA TYR A 110 -9.34 8.82 -20.00
C TYR A 110 -10.82 9.19 -19.80
N GLU A 111 -11.11 10.29 -19.09
CA GLU A 111 -12.47 10.74 -18.75
C GLU A 111 -13.30 9.72 -17.94
N ILE A 112 -12.64 8.76 -17.30
CA ILE A 112 -13.27 7.73 -16.44
C ILE A 112 -13.23 8.16 -14.98
N ILE A 113 -14.39 8.16 -14.34
CA ILE A 113 -14.57 8.52 -12.93
C ILE A 113 -14.43 7.27 -12.05
N LEU A 114 -13.43 7.27 -11.15
CA LEU A 114 -13.18 6.18 -10.20
C LEU A 114 -13.71 6.50 -8.79
N GLY A 115 -15.00 6.81 -8.69
CA GLY A 115 -15.67 7.23 -7.46
C GLY A 115 -15.81 8.75 -7.31
N LYS A 116 -16.05 9.25 -6.09
CA LYS A 116 -16.36 10.67 -5.86
C LYS A 116 -15.11 11.56 -5.96
N PHE A 117 -15.20 12.66 -6.70
CA PHE A 117 -14.19 13.73 -6.71
C PHE A 117 -14.49 14.80 -5.66
N GLU A 118 -13.45 15.26 -4.97
CA GLU A 118 -13.49 16.56 -4.31
C GLU A 118 -13.29 17.65 -5.36
N LYS A 119 -14.04 18.77 -5.24
CA LYS A 119 -14.13 19.84 -6.26
C LYS A 119 -12.83 20.63 -6.50
N ASN A 120 -11.72 20.28 -5.87
CA ASN A 120 -10.50 21.08 -5.93
C ASN A 120 -9.54 20.52 -7.00
N THR A 121 -9.30 21.28 -8.05
CA THR A 121 -8.22 21.00 -9.02
C THR A 121 -6.87 21.08 -8.31
N PRO A 122 -6.01 20.06 -8.43
CA PRO A 122 -4.69 20.10 -7.82
C PRO A 122 -3.75 21.05 -8.58
N GLU A 123 -3.08 21.94 -7.85
CA GLU A 123 -2.07 22.85 -8.39
C GLU A 123 -0.76 22.09 -8.75
N ASN A 124 -0.05 22.56 -9.78
CA ASN A 124 1.32 22.13 -10.15
C ASN A 124 1.51 20.64 -10.54
N LEU A 125 0.73 20.13 -11.51
CA LEU A 125 0.94 18.80 -12.11
C LEU A 125 1.82 18.79 -13.38
N GLU A 126 2.34 19.95 -13.81
CA GLU A 126 3.00 20.12 -15.11
C GLU A 126 4.47 19.64 -15.17
N ILE A 127 4.91 18.79 -14.23
CA ILE A 127 6.31 18.32 -14.17
C ILE A 127 6.72 17.47 -15.40
N HIS A 128 5.74 16.99 -16.16
CA HIS A 128 5.95 16.21 -17.39
C HIS A 128 6.00 17.06 -18.67
N SER A 129 5.81 18.38 -18.58
CA SER A 129 5.87 19.25 -19.74
C SER A 129 7.29 19.31 -20.35
N GLU A 130 7.36 19.25 -21.68
CA GLU A 130 8.61 19.05 -22.45
C GLU A 130 9.71 20.08 -22.14
N ASN A 131 9.31 21.31 -21.82
CA ASN A 131 10.23 22.44 -21.63
C ASN A 131 10.39 22.85 -20.17
N THR A 132 10.65 21.89 -19.28
CA THR A 132 10.94 22.19 -17.87
C THR A 132 12.26 21.63 -17.39
N ILE A 133 12.91 22.36 -16.48
CA ILE A 133 14.09 21.89 -15.77
C ILE A 133 13.82 20.57 -15.02
N TYR A 134 12.60 20.33 -14.57
CA TYR A 134 12.19 19.10 -13.91
C TYR A 134 12.17 17.91 -14.86
N ARG A 135 11.74 18.10 -16.10
CA ARG A 135 11.84 17.07 -17.13
C ARG A 135 13.29 16.77 -17.50
N ALA A 136 14.14 17.79 -17.56
CA ALA A 136 15.58 17.59 -17.77
C ALA A 136 16.18 16.71 -16.65
N ILE A 137 15.87 16.98 -15.38
CA ILE A 137 16.23 16.09 -14.26
C ILE A 137 15.63 14.70 -14.45
N MET A 138 14.32 14.63 -14.74
CA MET A 138 13.60 13.36 -14.86
C MET A 138 14.25 12.41 -15.86
N TYR A 139 14.84 12.91 -16.95
CA TYR A 139 15.52 12.10 -17.96
C TYR A 139 17.06 12.18 -17.89
N ASN A 140 17.61 12.80 -16.84
CA ASN A 140 19.05 13.05 -16.69
C ASN A 140 19.68 13.75 -17.91
N ASP A 141 18.93 14.67 -18.52
CA ASP A 141 19.33 15.44 -19.69
C ASP A 141 20.17 16.66 -19.26
N LEU A 142 21.48 16.45 -19.16
CA LEU A 142 22.42 17.46 -18.68
C LEU A 142 22.45 18.71 -19.57
N GLU A 143 22.36 18.56 -20.89
CA GLU A 143 22.47 19.68 -21.84
C GLU A 143 21.30 20.65 -21.65
N ASN A 144 20.08 20.14 -21.69
CA ASN A 144 18.90 20.96 -21.44
C ASN A 144 18.92 21.51 -20.02
N PHE A 145 19.34 20.72 -19.03
CA PHE A 145 19.46 21.18 -17.64
C PHE A 145 20.38 22.40 -17.52
N ILE A 146 21.58 22.35 -18.12
CA ILE A 146 22.53 23.48 -18.15
C ILE A 146 21.87 24.71 -18.77
N SER A 147 21.20 24.54 -19.92
CA SER A 147 20.52 25.64 -20.61
C SER A 147 19.49 26.36 -19.74
N PHE A 148 18.79 25.64 -18.83
CA PHE A 148 17.87 26.25 -17.87
C PHE A 148 18.59 27.01 -16.76
N THR A 149 19.75 26.50 -16.31
CA THR A 149 20.51 27.14 -15.24
C THR A 149 21.23 28.43 -15.65
N GLU A 150 21.35 28.66 -16.97
CA GLU A 150 22.00 29.83 -17.55
C GLU A 150 21.02 30.94 -17.95
N ARG A 151 19.70 30.71 -17.80
CA ARG A 151 18.69 31.73 -18.07
C ARG A 151 18.69 32.82 -16.99
N ASP A 152 18.44 34.05 -17.42
CA ASP A 152 18.23 35.18 -16.51
C ASP A 152 17.10 34.87 -15.51
N GLY A 153 17.38 35.09 -14.23
CA GLY A 153 16.42 34.82 -13.15
C GLY A 153 16.37 33.36 -12.67
N PHE A 154 17.30 32.50 -13.08
CA PHE A 154 17.44 31.17 -12.48
C PHE A 154 17.73 31.26 -10.98
N ASP A 155 16.87 30.62 -10.18
CA ASP A 155 17.07 30.47 -8.74
C ASP A 155 17.50 29.04 -8.41
N LYS A 156 18.77 28.86 -8.03
CA LYS A 156 19.33 27.58 -7.61
C LYS A 156 18.67 26.98 -6.36
N ASN A 157 18.05 27.84 -5.54
CA ASN A 157 17.36 27.44 -4.30
C ASN A 157 15.88 27.19 -4.55
N LYS A 158 15.40 27.30 -5.79
CA LYS A 158 14.02 27.04 -6.16
C LYS A 158 13.63 25.63 -5.73
N ARG A 159 12.46 25.53 -5.10
CA ARG A 159 11.88 24.27 -4.65
C ARG A 159 10.56 24.00 -5.37
N LEU A 160 10.33 22.73 -5.69
CA LEU A 160 9.12 22.26 -6.34
C LEU A 160 8.15 21.70 -5.30
N ALA A 161 7.06 22.41 -5.04
CA ALA A 161 5.92 21.86 -4.32
C ALA A 161 4.97 21.18 -5.32
N CYS A 162 5.03 19.86 -5.39
CA CYS A 162 4.21 19.06 -6.31
C CYS A 162 3.71 17.79 -5.60
N ARG A 163 2.40 17.53 -5.68
CA ARG A 163 1.75 16.37 -5.05
C ARG A 163 1.96 15.04 -5.81
N LEU A 164 2.73 15.05 -6.89
CA LEU A 164 3.17 13.84 -7.61
C LEU A 164 4.44 13.21 -7.04
N TYR A 165 5.05 13.84 -6.04
CA TYR A 165 6.16 13.26 -5.30
C TYR A 165 5.64 12.77 -3.94
N PRO A 166 6.32 11.82 -3.29
CA PRO A 166 5.91 11.31 -1.99
C PRO A 166 5.85 12.45 -0.98
N PHE A 167 4.93 12.38 -0.02
CA PHE A 167 5.00 13.29 1.13
C PHE A 167 6.13 12.83 2.05
N SER A 168 7.03 13.72 2.43
CA SER A 168 7.95 13.43 3.53
C SER A 168 7.14 13.50 4.84
N ASN A 169 7.05 12.37 5.54
CA ASN A 169 6.43 12.31 6.87
C ASN A 169 7.30 13.02 7.93
N THR A 170 8.50 13.45 7.55
CA THR A 170 9.50 14.00 8.46
C THR A 170 9.23 15.44 8.90
N VAL A 171 8.32 16.20 8.26
CA VAL A 171 8.06 17.56 8.76
C VAL A 171 6.65 18.11 8.45
N TYR A 172 5.69 17.85 9.34
CA TYR A 172 4.52 18.71 9.52
C TYR A 172 4.91 19.85 10.49
N PRO A 173 4.75 21.16 10.17
CA PRO A 173 3.95 21.75 9.09
C PRO A 173 4.78 22.30 7.90
N PHE A 174 6.00 21.80 7.66
CA PHE A 174 6.87 22.31 6.59
C PHE A 174 6.62 21.66 5.21
N SER A 175 5.54 20.88 5.06
CA SER A 175 5.04 20.32 3.79
C SER A 175 4.73 21.36 2.68
N LYS A 176 4.94 22.66 2.95
CA LYS A 176 4.89 23.75 1.95
C LYS A 176 6.22 24.06 1.27
N LYS A 177 7.37 23.56 1.74
CA LYS A 177 8.68 23.97 1.16
C LYS A 177 9.02 23.32 -0.18
N GLY A 178 8.41 22.20 -0.58
CA GLY A 178 8.72 21.48 -1.83
C GLY A 178 10.13 20.85 -1.83
N TYR A 179 10.56 20.32 -2.97
CA TYR A 179 11.87 19.66 -3.17
C TYR A 179 12.85 20.53 -3.95
N SER A 180 14.10 20.59 -3.51
CA SER A 180 15.19 21.22 -4.26
C SER A 180 15.52 20.44 -5.53
N LEU A 181 16.19 21.08 -6.49
CA LEU A 181 16.65 20.41 -7.71
C LEU A 181 17.58 19.22 -7.40
N LEU A 182 18.40 19.30 -6.36
CA LEU A 182 19.32 18.22 -5.98
C LEU A 182 18.56 17.01 -5.42
N GLU A 183 17.55 17.23 -4.56
CA GLU A 183 16.67 16.19 -4.05
C GLU A 183 15.90 15.50 -5.18
N LEU A 184 15.41 16.27 -6.17
CA LEU A 184 14.77 15.72 -7.36
C LEU A 184 15.74 14.88 -8.21
N CYS A 185 17.02 15.27 -8.30
CA CYS A 185 18.03 14.43 -8.96
C CYS A 185 18.21 13.09 -8.24
N CYS A 186 18.16 13.07 -6.90
CA CYS A 186 18.24 11.85 -6.12
C CYS A 186 17.03 10.95 -6.36
N TYR A 187 15.82 11.52 -6.35
CA TYR A 187 14.57 10.80 -6.62
C TYR A 187 14.56 10.14 -8.00
N HIS A 188 15.04 10.85 -9.03
CA HIS A 188 15.04 10.35 -10.42
C HIS A 188 16.28 9.53 -10.78
N GLY A 189 17.29 9.47 -9.91
CA GLY A 189 18.58 8.88 -10.23
C GLY A 189 19.37 9.66 -11.31
N ALA A 190 19.18 10.97 -11.40
CA ALA A 190 19.75 11.84 -12.41
C ALA A 190 21.19 12.27 -12.07
N VAL A 191 22.14 11.35 -12.29
CA VAL A 191 23.53 11.48 -11.82
C VAL A 191 24.28 12.67 -12.41
N ASP A 192 24.04 13.01 -13.68
CA ASP A 192 24.76 14.09 -14.35
C ASP A 192 24.27 15.46 -13.87
N CYS A 193 22.95 15.61 -13.77
CA CYS A 193 22.33 16.80 -13.19
C CYS A 193 22.75 16.99 -11.71
N PHE A 194 22.81 15.89 -10.95
CA PHE A 194 23.28 15.90 -9.56
C PHE A 194 24.73 16.38 -9.45
N LYS A 195 25.65 15.80 -10.22
CA LYS A 195 27.08 16.18 -10.23
C LYS A 195 27.29 17.63 -10.63
N PHE A 196 26.51 18.11 -11.61
CA PHE A 196 26.55 19.50 -12.03
C PHE A 196 26.11 20.45 -10.92
N LEU A 197 25.00 20.17 -10.23
CA LEU A 197 24.53 20.98 -9.11
C LEU A 197 25.55 21.03 -7.96
N ARG A 198 26.18 19.89 -7.63
CA ARG A 198 27.25 19.83 -6.62
C ARG A 198 28.46 20.66 -7.03
N THR A 199 28.90 20.56 -8.28
CA THR A 199 30.11 21.25 -8.76
C THR A 199 29.89 22.75 -8.99
N LYS A 200 28.83 23.15 -9.72
CA LYS A 200 28.62 24.55 -10.12
C LYS A 200 28.04 25.41 -8.99
N PHE A 201 27.17 24.83 -8.16
CA PHE A 201 26.40 25.61 -7.18
C PHE A 201 26.71 25.26 -5.72
N ASN A 202 27.55 24.25 -5.48
CA ASN A 202 27.82 23.69 -4.15
C ASN A 202 26.53 23.33 -3.39
N SER A 203 25.53 22.79 -4.11
CA SER A 203 24.23 22.44 -3.52
C SER A 203 24.39 21.44 -2.38
N GLU A 204 23.85 21.74 -1.20
CA GLU A 204 23.98 20.90 -0.01
C GLU A 204 23.26 19.55 -0.17
N ILE A 205 23.91 18.47 0.26
CA ILE A 205 23.29 17.14 0.34
C ILE A 205 22.47 17.07 1.62
N THR A 206 21.15 17.05 1.49
CA THR A 206 20.20 16.95 2.61
C THR A 206 19.93 15.50 3.00
N GLU A 207 19.28 15.28 4.14
CA GLU A 207 18.75 13.97 4.53
C GLU A 207 17.82 13.39 3.45
N THR A 208 16.93 14.22 2.89
CA THR A 208 16.04 13.85 1.76
C THR A 208 16.82 13.37 0.54
N CYS A 209 18.00 13.93 0.24
CA CYS A 209 18.84 13.43 -0.85
C CYS A 209 19.24 11.98 -0.62
N LEU A 210 19.66 11.63 0.61
CA LEU A 210 20.00 10.25 0.94
C LEU A 210 18.76 9.34 0.89
N GLU A 211 17.65 9.76 1.49
CA GLU A 211 16.38 9.02 1.47
C GLU A 211 15.91 8.70 0.04
N PHE A 212 15.86 9.71 -0.83
CA PHE A 212 15.48 9.54 -2.23
C PHE A 212 16.50 8.78 -3.06
N SER A 213 17.78 8.76 -2.68
CA SER A 213 18.78 7.96 -3.41
C SER A 213 18.48 6.46 -3.36
N PHE A 214 17.85 5.97 -2.27
CA PHE A 214 17.37 4.59 -2.17
C PHE A 214 16.16 4.30 -3.06
N LEU A 215 15.35 5.32 -3.37
CA LEU A 215 14.24 5.19 -4.32
C LEU A 215 14.73 5.26 -5.77
N GLY A 216 15.57 6.25 -6.10
CA GLY A 216 16.06 6.49 -7.46
C GLY A 216 17.03 5.43 -7.97
N GLY A 217 17.66 4.66 -7.08
CA GLY A 217 18.42 3.46 -7.46
C GLY A 217 19.79 3.74 -8.09
N ASN A 218 20.24 4.99 -8.12
CA ASN A 218 21.55 5.33 -8.68
C ASN A 218 22.65 5.19 -7.61
N GLN A 219 23.52 4.19 -7.77
CA GLN A 219 24.56 3.86 -6.80
C GLN A 219 25.58 4.99 -6.59
N GLU A 220 25.89 5.79 -7.62
CA GLU A 220 26.84 6.90 -7.49
C GLU A 220 26.25 8.03 -6.62
N ILE A 221 24.98 8.39 -6.85
CA ILE A 221 24.29 9.38 -6.02
C ILE A 221 24.21 8.89 -4.57
N MET A 222 23.79 7.63 -4.36
CA MET A 222 23.67 7.05 -3.01
C MET A 222 25.02 7.06 -2.28
N SER A 223 26.09 6.61 -2.95
CA SER A 223 27.43 6.57 -2.36
C SER A 223 27.95 7.96 -2.00
N GLU A 224 27.65 8.97 -2.82
CA GLU A 224 27.99 10.36 -2.50
C GLU A 224 27.18 10.87 -1.30
N CYS A 225 25.87 10.58 -1.26
CA CYS A 225 25.02 11.02 -0.16
C CYS A 225 25.45 10.41 1.20
N LEU A 226 25.87 9.14 1.21
CA LEU A 226 26.37 8.44 2.40
C LEU A 226 27.64 9.05 3.00
N LYS A 227 28.41 9.84 2.24
CA LYS A 227 29.58 10.58 2.77
C LYS A 227 29.17 11.74 3.68
N HIS A 228 27.95 12.24 3.51
CA HIS A 228 27.45 13.46 4.16
C HIS A 228 26.32 13.19 5.16
N GLN A 229 25.54 12.14 4.94
CA GLN A 229 24.35 11.81 5.73
C GLN A 229 24.39 10.37 6.22
N LYS A 230 23.67 10.09 7.31
CA LYS A 230 23.51 8.73 7.84
C LYS A 230 22.13 8.17 7.49
N PRO A 231 22.03 6.90 7.06
CA PRO A 231 20.75 6.27 6.81
C PRO A 231 19.82 6.30 8.03
N ASN A 232 18.53 6.47 7.76
CA ASN A 232 17.45 6.51 8.74
C ASN A 232 16.33 5.52 8.32
N LYS A 233 15.23 5.47 9.09
CA LYS A 233 14.09 4.60 8.77
C LYS A 233 13.42 4.91 7.42
N GLU A 234 13.49 6.16 6.96
CA GLU A 234 12.92 6.56 5.67
C GLU A 234 13.76 6.01 4.51
N CYS A 235 15.08 5.86 4.67
CA CYS A 235 15.92 5.13 3.73
C CYS A 235 15.46 3.68 3.57
N MET A 236 15.14 3.00 4.68
CA MET A 236 14.59 1.63 4.64
C MET A 236 13.23 1.60 3.97
N ARG A 237 12.34 2.56 4.28
CA ARG A 237 11.05 2.70 3.61
C ARG A 237 11.22 2.83 2.10
N TYR A 238 12.09 3.72 1.63
CA TYR A 238 12.33 3.91 0.19
C TYR A 238 13.01 2.71 -0.48
N ALA A 239 13.88 1.97 0.21
CA ALA A 239 14.44 0.71 -0.28
C ALA A 239 13.36 -0.39 -0.44
N ILE A 240 12.38 -0.45 0.48
CA ILE A 240 11.21 -1.33 0.38
C ILE A 240 10.34 -0.89 -0.81
N ILE A 241 10.03 0.40 -0.94
CA ILE A 241 9.22 0.94 -2.04
C ILE A 241 9.88 0.71 -3.40
N SER A 242 11.20 0.81 -3.49
CA SER A 242 11.92 0.60 -4.76
C SER A 242 11.96 -0.86 -5.19
N HIS A 243 11.46 -1.79 -4.36
CA HIS A 243 11.58 -3.23 -4.57
C HIS A 243 13.03 -3.66 -4.81
N ASN A 244 14.01 -3.00 -4.15
CA ASN A 244 15.43 -3.32 -4.30
C ASN A 244 15.93 -4.06 -3.05
N ILE A 245 15.98 -5.40 -3.12
CA ILE A 245 16.39 -6.24 -1.98
C ILE A 245 17.85 -6.02 -1.58
N ASP A 246 18.71 -5.60 -2.50
CA ASP A 246 20.12 -5.31 -2.18
C ASP A 246 20.21 -4.08 -1.28
N PHE A 247 19.35 -3.09 -1.50
CA PHE A 247 19.26 -1.92 -0.62
C PHE A 247 18.67 -2.25 0.74
N VAL A 248 17.63 -3.08 0.78
CA VAL A 248 17.01 -3.54 2.03
C VAL A 248 18.04 -4.29 2.88
N THR A 249 18.73 -5.27 2.27
CA THR A 249 19.76 -6.05 2.96
C THR A 249 20.97 -5.21 3.36
N PHE A 250 21.42 -4.28 2.52
CA PHE A 250 22.49 -3.32 2.84
C PHE A 250 22.15 -2.49 4.08
N LEU A 251 20.96 -1.88 4.14
CA LEU A 251 20.53 -1.06 5.27
C LEU A 251 20.38 -1.88 6.57
N MET A 252 19.85 -3.10 6.46
CA MET A 252 19.70 -3.98 7.62
C MET A 252 21.05 -4.48 8.14
N ASN A 253 21.97 -4.86 7.25
CA ASN A 253 23.25 -5.46 7.63
C ASN A 253 24.27 -4.43 8.08
N GLU A 254 24.46 -3.35 7.31
CA GLU A 254 25.51 -2.36 7.56
C GLU A 254 25.09 -1.30 8.58
N TYR A 255 23.81 -0.90 8.56
CA TYR A 255 23.30 0.18 9.41
C TYR A 255 22.36 -0.29 10.53
N LYS A 256 22.05 -1.59 10.60
CA LYS A 256 21.16 -2.18 11.62
C LYS A 256 19.78 -1.52 11.66
N ILE A 257 19.29 -1.09 10.50
CA ILE A 257 17.95 -0.52 10.36
C ILE A 257 16.99 -1.69 10.12
N ASN A 258 16.02 -1.86 11.03
CA ASN A 258 15.05 -2.95 10.93
C ASN A 258 14.11 -2.74 9.75
N ILE A 259 13.74 -3.85 9.09
CA ILE A 259 12.69 -3.87 8.07
C ILE A 259 11.34 -3.64 8.76
N ASP A 260 10.61 -2.64 8.26
CA ASP A 260 9.25 -2.35 8.71
C ASP A 260 8.25 -3.19 7.89
N LEU A 261 7.65 -4.20 8.55
CA LEU A 261 6.72 -5.14 7.91
C LEU A 261 5.40 -4.49 7.50
N ASP A 262 5.02 -3.37 8.10
CA ASP A 262 3.87 -2.60 7.62
C ASP A 262 4.18 -1.95 6.27
N GLN A 263 5.40 -1.45 6.05
CA GLN A 263 5.80 -0.97 4.72
C GLN A 263 5.84 -2.13 3.71
N CYS A 264 6.33 -3.31 4.11
CA CYS A 264 6.31 -4.50 3.22
C CYS A 264 4.89 -4.81 2.75
N ARG A 265 3.92 -4.80 3.66
CA ARG A 265 2.49 -5.00 3.35
C ARG A 265 1.92 -3.85 2.51
N THR A 266 2.16 -2.60 2.89
CA THR A 266 1.61 -1.41 2.20
C THR A 266 2.08 -1.32 0.75
N TYR A 267 3.32 -1.69 0.48
CA TYR A 267 3.91 -1.62 -0.85
C TYR A 267 3.97 -2.97 -1.56
N ASN A 268 3.32 -4.02 -1.03
CA ASN A 268 3.32 -5.36 -1.63
C ASN A 268 4.73 -5.96 -1.84
N ASN A 269 5.72 -5.54 -1.04
CA ASN A 269 7.08 -6.06 -1.10
C ASN A 269 7.25 -7.27 -0.18
N LEU A 270 6.77 -8.42 -0.67
CA LEU A 270 6.91 -9.69 0.02
C LEU A 270 8.37 -10.16 0.10
N ASP A 271 9.21 -9.82 -0.89
CA ASP A 271 10.63 -10.21 -0.89
C ASP A 271 11.35 -9.62 0.35
N ALA A 272 11.08 -8.36 0.70
CA ALA A 272 11.60 -7.73 1.92
C ALA A 272 11.08 -8.41 3.21
N LEU A 273 9.83 -8.88 3.25
CA LEU A 273 9.32 -9.66 4.38
C LEU A 273 10.06 -11.00 4.51
N LEU A 274 10.35 -11.67 3.38
CA LEU A 274 11.12 -12.92 3.37
C LEU A 274 12.56 -12.69 3.82
N VAL A 275 13.19 -11.56 3.46
CA VAL A 275 14.50 -11.17 3.99
C VAL A 275 14.44 -10.98 5.51
N TYR A 276 13.41 -10.29 6.03
CA TYR A 276 13.22 -10.15 7.47
C TYR A 276 13.09 -11.51 8.16
N TYR A 277 12.29 -12.42 7.59
CA TYR A 277 12.13 -13.76 8.13
C TYR A 277 13.45 -14.53 8.17
N ASP A 278 14.20 -14.52 7.07
CA ASP A 278 15.47 -15.22 6.93
C ASP A 278 16.50 -14.76 7.97
N GLN A 279 16.57 -13.44 8.22
CA GLN A 279 17.57 -12.87 9.12
C GLN A 279 17.17 -12.87 10.59
N THR A 280 15.88 -12.83 10.91
CA THR A 280 15.40 -12.75 12.32
C THR A 280 14.86 -14.06 12.86
N ASN A 281 14.43 -14.96 11.96
CA ASN A 281 13.70 -16.19 12.29
C ASN A 281 12.42 -15.94 13.14
N ASP A 282 11.86 -14.72 13.11
CA ASP A 282 10.62 -14.34 13.81
C ASP A 282 9.39 -14.77 13.01
N PHE A 283 9.18 -16.09 12.92
CA PHE A 283 8.07 -16.70 12.20
C PHE A 283 6.70 -16.25 12.72
N ASN A 284 6.58 -15.92 14.00
CA ASN A 284 5.33 -15.47 14.61
C ASN A 284 4.91 -14.11 14.07
N LYS A 285 5.83 -13.14 14.00
CA LYS A 285 5.53 -11.84 13.39
C LYS A 285 5.32 -11.99 11.89
N CYS A 286 6.19 -12.72 11.18
CA CYS A 286 6.05 -12.95 9.74
C CYS A 286 4.72 -13.60 9.37
N PHE A 287 4.25 -14.57 10.15
CA PHE A 287 2.97 -15.24 9.94
C PHE A 287 1.79 -14.25 9.94
N VAL A 288 1.72 -13.35 10.94
CA VAL A 288 0.64 -12.36 11.03
C VAL A 288 0.60 -11.49 9.77
N TYR A 289 1.75 -10.98 9.33
CA TYR A 289 1.83 -10.15 8.12
C TYR A 289 1.65 -10.97 6.83
N SER A 290 1.98 -12.27 6.81
CA SER A 290 1.82 -13.11 5.62
C SER A 290 0.37 -13.17 5.12
N ALA A 291 -0.60 -13.07 6.03
CA ALA A 291 -2.03 -13.06 5.71
C ALA A 291 -2.45 -11.87 4.82
N SER A 292 -1.70 -10.75 4.82
CA SER A 292 -2.01 -9.61 3.96
C SER A 292 -1.64 -9.82 2.50
N PHE A 293 -0.79 -10.79 2.21
CA PHE A 293 -0.34 -11.11 0.86
C PHE A 293 -1.27 -12.10 0.16
N CYS A 294 -2.30 -12.63 0.83
CA CYS A 294 -3.28 -13.55 0.24
C CYS A 294 -2.66 -14.80 -0.43
N ILE A 295 -1.51 -15.26 0.05
CA ILE A 295 -0.83 -16.47 -0.46
C ILE A 295 -1.06 -17.63 0.51
N LEU A 296 -2.03 -18.49 0.19
CA LEU A 296 -2.41 -19.63 1.01
C LEU A 296 -1.21 -20.56 1.33
N PRO A 297 -0.35 -20.96 0.35
CA PRO A 297 0.80 -21.81 0.65
C PRO A 297 1.81 -21.19 1.64
N LEU A 298 1.94 -19.86 1.66
CA LEU A 298 2.84 -19.17 2.59
C LEU A 298 2.28 -19.23 4.02
N CYS A 299 0.97 -19.00 4.18
CA CYS A 299 0.31 -19.15 5.49
C CYS A 299 0.37 -20.61 5.97
N ALA A 300 0.14 -21.57 5.08
CA ALA A 300 0.23 -23.00 5.39
C ALA A 300 1.64 -23.43 5.81
N TYR A 301 2.69 -22.88 5.17
CA TYR A 301 4.08 -23.10 5.59
C TYR A 301 4.33 -22.62 7.02
N PHE A 302 3.88 -21.41 7.36
CA PHE A 302 4.05 -20.88 8.71
C PHE A 302 3.31 -21.74 9.76
N ILE A 303 2.10 -22.20 9.44
CA ILE A 303 1.36 -23.13 10.31
C ILE A 303 2.11 -24.47 10.47
N SER A 304 2.69 -25.02 9.41
CA SER A 304 3.39 -26.32 9.47
C SER A 304 4.65 -26.30 10.32
N ILE A 305 5.29 -25.14 10.51
CA ILE A 305 6.45 -24.96 11.38
C ILE A 305 6.07 -24.57 12.83
N GLY A 306 4.78 -24.60 13.17
CA GLY A 306 4.31 -24.46 14.56
C GLY A 306 4.18 -23.02 15.06
N VAL A 307 3.80 -22.07 14.20
CA VAL A 307 3.48 -20.69 14.64
C VAL A 307 2.35 -20.67 15.67
N ASN A 308 2.35 -19.66 16.53
CA ASN A 308 1.18 -19.37 17.36
C ASN A 308 0.10 -18.72 16.48
N ILE A 309 -0.96 -19.47 16.17
CA ILE A 309 -2.08 -19.04 15.32
C ILE A 309 -2.76 -17.75 15.82
N ASN A 310 -2.72 -17.51 17.13
CA ASN A 310 -3.34 -16.36 17.80
C ASN A 310 -2.35 -15.23 18.12
N LYS A 311 -1.12 -15.29 17.57
CA LYS A 311 -0.20 -14.17 17.68
C LYS A 311 -0.81 -12.94 17.01
N ASN A 312 -0.55 -11.78 17.61
CA ASN A 312 -0.88 -10.48 17.04
C ASN A 312 0.37 -9.62 16.75
N ASN A 313 0.18 -8.65 15.85
CA ASN A 313 1.17 -7.60 15.58
C ASN A 313 1.08 -6.46 16.62
N GLU A 314 1.86 -5.40 16.41
CA GLU A 314 1.89 -4.22 17.28
C GLU A 314 0.58 -3.44 17.38
N TYR A 315 -0.35 -3.66 16.43
CA TYR A 315 -1.71 -3.11 16.47
C TYR A 315 -2.73 -4.05 17.10
N GLY A 316 -2.29 -5.17 17.68
CA GLY A 316 -3.18 -6.20 18.22
C GLY A 316 -3.89 -7.04 17.14
N GLN A 317 -3.56 -6.88 15.86
CA GLN A 317 -4.22 -7.62 14.78
C GLN A 317 -3.65 -9.04 14.68
N THR A 318 -4.53 -10.03 14.66
CA THR A 318 -4.19 -11.43 14.34
C THR A 318 -4.19 -11.66 12.84
N ALA A 319 -3.64 -12.80 12.39
CA ALA A 319 -3.75 -13.23 11.00
C ALA A 319 -5.21 -13.33 10.53
N LEU A 320 -6.14 -13.72 11.42
CA LEU A 320 -7.57 -13.83 11.11
C LEU A 320 -8.21 -12.47 10.84
N ILE A 321 -7.90 -11.46 11.67
CA ILE A 321 -8.33 -10.08 11.46
C ILE A 321 -7.82 -9.55 10.11
N ILE A 322 -6.55 -9.82 9.78
CA ILE A 322 -5.95 -9.41 8.50
C ILE A 322 -6.62 -10.11 7.32
N ALA A 323 -6.83 -11.43 7.38
CA ALA A 323 -7.48 -12.19 6.32
C ALA A 323 -8.92 -11.71 6.05
N ALA A 324 -9.68 -11.44 7.11
CA ALA A 324 -11.03 -10.86 7.01
C ALA A 324 -11.00 -9.44 6.39
N PHE A 325 -10.00 -8.63 6.74
CA PHE A 325 -9.81 -7.32 6.12
C PHE A 325 -9.45 -7.43 4.63
N TYR A 326 -8.72 -8.44 4.19
CA TYR A 326 -8.38 -8.63 2.77
C TYR A 326 -9.40 -9.42 1.96
N ASN A 327 -10.52 -9.83 2.57
CA ASN A 327 -11.54 -10.65 1.92
C ASN A 327 -11.01 -12.02 1.45
N ASN A 328 -10.06 -12.62 2.18
CA ASN A 328 -9.47 -13.89 1.77
C ASN A 328 -10.14 -15.06 2.50
N LYS A 329 -11.07 -15.72 1.81
CA LYS A 329 -11.86 -16.83 2.37
C LYS A 329 -11.01 -18.05 2.68
N GLU A 330 -10.16 -18.47 1.74
CA GLU A 330 -9.31 -19.65 1.89
C GLU A 330 -8.37 -19.55 3.10
N ILE A 331 -7.73 -18.39 3.28
CA ILE A 331 -6.89 -18.14 4.46
C ILE A 331 -7.75 -18.06 5.73
N THR A 332 -8.94 -17.44 5.67
CA THR A 332 -9.85 -17.39 6.83
C THR A 332 -10.26 -18.80 7.28
N GLU A 333 -10.63 -19.69 6.35
CA GLU A 333 -10.95 -21.09 6.61
C GLU A 333 -9.73 -21.86 7.15
N LEU A 334 -8.55 -21.66 6.56
CA LEU A 334 -7.30 -22.26 7.03
C LEU A 334 -7.02 -21.86 8.49
N LEU A 335 -7.15 -20.58 8.83
CA LEU A 335 -6.90 -20.08 10.18
C LEU A 335 -7.89 -20.64 11.19
N LEU A 336 -9.19 -20.61 10.88
CA LEU A 336 -10.25 -21.12 11.76
C LEU A 336 -10.11 -22.63 12.01
N SER A 337 -9.81 -23.42 10.97
CA SER A 337 -9.57 -24.86 11.10
C SER A 337 -8.35 -25.22 11.96
N HIS A 338 -7.42 -24.28 12.16
CA HIS A 338 -6.25 -24.45 13.01
C HIS A 338 -6.38 -23.73 14.36
N GLY A 339 -7.59 -23.37 14.77
CA GLY A 339 -7.87 -22.87 16.12
C GLY A 339 -7.61 -21.38 16.32
N ALA A 340 -7.66 -20.57 15.26
CA ALA A 340 -7.69 -19.12 15.42
C ALA A 340 -8.90 -18.70 16.28
N ASN A 341 -8.67 -17.89 17.30
CA ASN A 341 -9.70 -17.35 18.17
C ASN A 341 -10.49 -16.28 17.38
N ILE A 342 -11.73 -16.64 17.06
CA ILE A 342 -12.61 -15.86 16.19
C ILE A 342 -13.03 -14.51 16.79
N ASN A 343 -12.97 -14.37 18.12
CA ASN A 343 -13.36 -13.18 18.86
C ASN A 343 -12.16 -12.40 19.40
N GLU A 344 -10.94 -12.68 18.93
CA GLU A 344 -9.77 -11.84 19.23
C GLU A 344 -10.03 -10.39 18.82
N LYS A 345 -9.51 -9.47 19.63
CA LYS A 345 -9.68 -8.03 19.46
C LYS A 345 -8.34 -7.37 19.19
N ASP A 346 -8.33 -6.48 18.22
CA ASP A 346 -7.19 -5.59 18.01
C ASP A 346 -7.08 -4.51 19.11
N GLN A 347 -6.09 -3.63 18.98
CA GLN A 347 -5.91 -2.52 19.92
C GLN A 347 -7.10 -1.52 19.96
N ASN A 348 -7.98 -1.50 18.96
CA ASN A 348 -9.20 -0.68 18.94
C ASN A 348 -10.40 -1.44 19.50
N GLY A 349 -10.24 -2.72 19.83
CA GLY A 349 -11.31 -3.61 20.26
C GLY A 349 -12.07 -4.25 19.10
N ASP A 350 -11.65 -4.04 17.85
CA ASP A 350 -12.32 -4.57 16.66
C ASP A 350 -11.96 -6.04 16.44
N THR A 351 -12.97 -6.85 16.13
CA THR A 351 -12.82 -8.27 15.78
C THR A 351 -12.72 -8.47 14.26
N ALA A 352 -12.44 -9.70 13.82
CA ALA A 352 -12.49 -10.06 12.40
C ALA A 352 -13.88 -9.75 11.77
N LEU A 353 -14.96 -9.93 12.53
CA LEU A 353 -16.32 -9.62 12.09
C LEU A 353 -16.55 -8.12 11.89
N ASN A 354 -16.03 -7.26 12.78
CA ASN A 354 -16.09 -5.79 12.62
C ASN A 354 -15.41 -5.37 11.31
N TYR A 355 -14.22 -5.92 11.02
CA TYR A 355 -13.49 -5.61 9.79
C TYR A 355 -14.15 -6.16 8.53
N ALA A 356 -14.74 -7.37 8.58
CA ALA A 356 -15.48 -7.95 7.47
C ALA A 356 -16.72 -7.10 7.12
N ALA A 357 -17.42 -6.57 8.13
CA ALA A 357 -18.62 -5.76 7.95
C ALA A 357 -18.39 -4.40 7.25
N LEU A 358 -17.13 -3.97 7.06
CA LEU A 358 -16.79 -2.71 6.40
C LEU A 358 -16.97 -2.72 4.87
N LYS A 359 -17.33 -3.85 4.24
CA LYS A 359 -17.53 -3.92 2.78
C LYS A 359 -18.54 -5.01 2.42
N ASN A 360 -19.49 -4.69 1.54
CA ASN A 360 -20.47 -5.67 1.06
C ASN A 360 -19.85 -6.83 0.29
N SER A 361 -18.76 -6.57 -0.42
CA SER A 361 -17.99 -7.61 -1.12
C SER A 361 -17.39 -8.68 -0.20
N ARG A 362 -17.52 -8.52 1.13
CA ARG A 362 -17.04 -9.45 2.16
C ARG A 362 -18.16 -10.27 2.79
N LYS A 363 -19.34 -10.34 2.15
CA LYS A 363 -20.48 -11.11 2.64
C LYS A 363 -20.12 -12.55 2.98
N GLU A 364 -19.41 -13.24 2.09
CA GLU A 364 -18.98 -14.63 2.35
C GLU A 364 -18.08 -14.77 3.59
N ILE A 365 -17.22 -13.78 3.87
CA ILE A 365 -16.40 -13.76 5.09
C ILE A 365 -17.28 -13.55 6.33
N VAL A 366 -18.28 -12.66 6.25
CA VAL A 366 -19.22 -12.43 7.35
C VAL A 366 -20.00 -13.72 7.65
N GLU A 367 -20.53 -14.38 6.62
CA GLU A 367 -21.23 -15.68 6.76
C GLU A 367 -20.31 -16.75 7.36
N LEU A 368 -19.08 -16.84 6.86
CA LEU A 368 -18.08 -17.79 7.36
C LEU A 368 -17.76 -17.54 8.85
N LEU A 369 -17.52 -16.30 9.24
CA LEU A 369 -17.22 -15.96 10.64
C LEU A 369 -18.42 -16.26 11.56
N ILE A 370 -19.64 -15.90 11.15
CA ILE A 370 -20.86 -16.17 11.93
C ILE A 370 -21.08 -17.68 12.09
N SER A 371 -20.95 -18.46 11.01
CA SER A 371 -21.10 -19.91 11.04
C SER A 371 -20.07 -20.63 11.93
N HIS A 372 -18.91 -20.00 12.17
CA HIS A 372 -17.89 -20.48 13.09
C HIS A 372 -18.00 -19.89 14.51
N GLY A 373 -19.10 -19.21 14.82
CA GLY A 373 -19.42 -18.75 16.18
C GLY A 373 -18.84 -17.38 16.55
N ALA A 374 -18.59 -16.50 15.57
CA ALA A 374 -18.25 -15.11 15.87
C ALA A 374 -19.36 -14.45 16.68
N ASN A 375 -19.01 -13.71 17.74
CA ASN A 375 -19.97 -12.97 18.53
C ASN A 375 -20.45 -11.72 17.75
N ILE A 376 -21.67 -11.80 17.23
CA ILE A 376 -22.29 -10.76 16.40
C ILE A 376 -22.46 -9.42 17.16
N ASN A 377 -22.65 -9.50 18.47
CA ASN A 377 -22.88 -8.36 19.35
C ASN A 377 -21.62 -7.90 20.10
N GLU A 378 -20.45 -8.41 19.72
CA GLU A 378 -19.20 -7.96 20.30
C GLU A 378 -18.95 -6.48 19.96
N THR A 379 -18.59 -5.71 20.98
CA THR A 379 -18.33 -4.28 20.84
C THR A 379 -16.84 -3.97 20.86
N ASN A 380 -16.42 -3.03 20.02
CA ASN A 380 -15.08 -2.45 20.10
C ASN A 380 -14.96 -1.43 21.25
N LYS A 381 -13.81 -0.76 21.39
CA LYS A 381 -13.58 0.23 22.46
C LYS A 381 -14.47 1.47 22.37
N SER A 382 -15.08 1.72 21.20
CA SER A 382 -16.07 2.78 20.99
C SER A 382 -17.51 2.29 21.19
N PHE A 383 -17.69 1.10 21.77
CA PHE A 383 -18.97 0.40 21.89
C PHE A 383 -19.67 0.11 20.55
N GLN A 384 -18.91 0.06 19.45
CA GLN A 384 -19.47 -0.23 18.13
C GLN A 384 -19.45 -1.73 17.84
N THR A 385 -20.59 -2.25 17.39
CA THR A 385 -20.75 -3.62 16.88
C THR A 385 -20.47 -3.68 15.37
N ALA A 386 -20.43 -4.90 14.81
CA ALA A 386 -20.35 -5.10 13.36
C ALA A 386 -21.51 -4.41 12.60
N LEU A 387 -22.70 -4.31 13.22
CA LEU A 387 -23.86 -3.62 12.65
C LEU A 387 -23.63 -2.11 12.52
N HIS A 388 -23.01 -1.47 13.52
CA HIS A 388 -22.60 -0.07 13.44
C HIS A 388 -21.59 0.15 12.30
N CYS A 389 -20.61 -0.75 12.15
CA CYS A 389 -19.65 -0.71 11.07
C CYS A 389 -20.32 -0.85 9.69
N ALA A 390 -21.28 -1.77 9.55
CA ALA A 390 -22.03 -1.97 8.31
C ALA A 390 -22.88 -0.74 7.94
N ALA A 391 -23.48 -0.07 8.93
CA ALA A 391 -24.35 1.10 8.74
C ALA A 391 -23.65 2.37 8.21
N LEU A 392 -22.31 2.42 8.23
CA LEU A 392 -21.54 3.58 7.79
C LEU A 392 -21.71 3.92 6.30
N LYS A 393 -22.05 2.96 5.44
CA LYS A 393 -22.21 3.20 3.99
C LYS A 393 -23.41 2.47 3.41
N ASN A 394 -24.17 3.17 2.56
CA ASN A 394 -25.33 2.66 1.83
C ASN A 394 -25.05 1.35 1.08
N SER A 395 -23.86 1.21 0.50
CA SER A 395 -23.49 0.06 -0.32
C SER A 395 -23.31 -1.25 0.45
N ARG A 396 -23.70 -1.34 1.72
CA ARG A 396 -23.49 -2.49 2.64
C ARG A 396 -24.80 -3.11 3.14
N LYS A 397 -25.90 -2.91 2.41
CA LYS A 397 -27.24 -3.37 2.80
C LYS A 397 -27.30 -4.87 3.09
N GLU A 398 -26.69 -5.70 2.25
CA GLU A 398 -26.74 -7.17 2.44
C GLU A 398 -26.02 -7.61 3.71
N ILE A 399 -24.95 -6.92 4.11
CA ILE A 399 -24.28 -7.17 5.39
C ILE A 399 -25.18 -6.80 6.56
N VAL A 400 -25.91 -5.68 6.47
CA VAL A 400 -26.87 -5.27 7.49
C VAL A 400 -27.99 -6.30 7.64
N GLU A 401 -28.60 -6.74 6.53
CA GLU A 401 -29.60 -7.82 6.51
C GLU A 401 -29.07 -9.11 7.13
N LEU A 402 -27.85 -9.50 6.73
CA LEU A 402 -27.20 -10.71 7.23
C LEU A 402 -26.96 -10.66 8.74
N LEU A 403 -26.44 -9.55 9.26
CA LEU A 403 -26.19 -9.39 10.69
C LEU A 403 -27.50 -9.42 11.50
N ILE A 404 -28.55 -8.72 11.04
CA ILE A 404 -29.87 -8.70 11.71
C ILE A 404 -30.49 -10.10 11.72
N SER A 405 -30.48 -10.79 10.58
CA SER A 405 -31.04 -12.15 10.47
C SER A 405 -30.34 -13.19 11.36
N HIS A 406 -29.11 -12.91 11.79
CA HIS A 406 -28.37 -13.75 12.74
C HIS A 406 -28.38 -13.21 14.18
N GLY A 407 -29.24 -12.23 14.49
CA GLY A 407 -29.49 -11.79 15.87
C GLY A 407 -28.61 -10.63 16.35
N ALA A 408 -28.13 -9.76 15.44
CA ALA A 408 -27.53 -8.50 15.83
C ALA A 408 -28.52 -7.63 16.63
N ASN A 409 -28.08 -7.07 17.74
CA ASN A 409 -28.86 -6.11 18.52
C ASN A 409 -28.98 -4.79 17.73
N ILE A 410 -30.15 -4.58 17.15
CA ILE A 410 -30.43 -3.45 16.25
C ILE A 410 -30.40 -2.09 16.98
N ASN A 411 -30.67 -2.09 18.29
CA ASN A 411 -30.76 -0.91 19.14
C ASN A 411 -29.55 -0.77 20.09
N GLU A 412 -28.46 -1.52 19.85
CA GLU A 412 -27.21 -1.30 20.57
C GLU A 412 -26.70 0.13 20.33
N ILE A 413 -26.14 0.76 21.36
CA ILE A 413 -25.64 2.14 21.28
C ILE A 413 -24.12 2.18 21.36
N ASP A 414 -23.51 3.04 20.55
CA ASP A 414 -22.09 3.33 20.65
C ASP A 414 -21.76 4.28 21.82
N GLN A 415 -20.47 4.61 22.00
CA GLN A 415 -19.99 5.51 23.06
C GLN A 415 -20.63 6.91 23.06
N TYR A 416 -21.29 7.30 21.97
CA TYR A 416 -21.98 8.58 21.81
C TYR A 416 -23.50 8.43 21.90
N GLY A 417 -24.01 7.27 22.32
CA GLY A 417 -25.43 6.99 22.40
C GLY A 417 -26.10 6.79 21.03
N ARG A 418 -25.33 6.48 19.99
CA ARG A 418 -25.87 6.35 18.61
C ARG A 418 -26.09 4.88 18.28
N THR A 419 -27.27 4.55 17.77
CA THR A 419 -27.56 3.24 17.17
C THR A 419 -27.05 3.17 15.73
N ALA A 420 -27.10 1.97 15.12
CA ALA A 420 -26.84 1.80 13.69
C ALA A 420 -27.75 2.68 12.81
N LEU A 421 -28.99 2.92 13.23
CA LEU A 421 -29.94 3.80 12.54
C LEU A 421 -29.45 5.26 12.53
N HIS A 422 -28.99 5.76 13.69
CA HIS A 422 -28.40 7.09 13.79
C HIS A 422 -27.20 7.25 12.85
N ILE A 423 -26.29 6.28 12.83
CA ILE A 423 -25.12 6.28 11.93
C ILE A 423 -25.55 6.29 10.46
N ALA A 424 -26.51 5.45 10.07
CA ALA A 424 -27.02 5.39 8.71
C ALA A 424 -27.64 6.73 8.29
N ALA A 425 -28.46 7.34 9.15
CA ALA A 425 -29.08 8.64 8.92
C ALA A 425 -28.05 9.77 8.74
N MET A 426 -27.04 9.84 9.63
CA MET A 426 -25.94 10.82 9.54
C MET A 426 -25.17 10.73 8.21
N ASN A 427 -24.99 9.51 7.70
CA ASN A 427 -24.31 9.25 6.42
C ASN A 427 -25.25 9.36 5.20
N LYS A 428 -26.52 9.74 5.40
CA LYS A 428 -27.55 9.83 4.36
C LYS A 428 -27.78 8.50 3.64
N ASN A 429 -27.66 7.40 4.39
CA ASN A 429 -27.78 6.05 3.88
C ASN A 429 -29.25 5.60 3.83
N LYS A 430 -30.04 6.17 2.90
CA LYS A 430 -31.50 5.97 2.81
C LYS A 430 -31.92 4.49 2.84
N GLU A 431 -31.30 3.64 2.02
CA GLU A 431 -31.69 2.22 1.93
C GLU A 431 -31.41 1.47 3.24
N THR A 432 -30.28 1.77 3.87
CA THR A 432 -29.93 1.20 5.18
C THR A 432 -30.87 1.70 6.28
N VAL A 433 -31.28 2.98 6.24
CA VAL A 433 -32.26 3.55 7.17
C VAL A 433 -33.61 2.84 7.04
N GLU A 434 -34.13 2.72 5.82
CA GLU A 434 -35.41 2.04 5.55
C GLU A 434 -35.37 0.58 6.01
N LEU A 435 -34.26 -0.12 5.76
CA LEU A 435 -34.04 -1.49 6.21
C LEU A 435 -34.01 -1.61 7.74
N LEU A 436 -33.29 -0.72 8.43
CA LEU A 436 -33.19 -0.76 9.90
C LEU A 436 -34.55 -0.49 10.54
N ILE A 437 -35.29 0.51 10.05
CA ILE A 437 -36.65 0.82 10.52
C ILE A 437 -37.60 -0.36 10.29
N SER A 438 -37.52 -1.03 9.13
CA SER A 438 -38.39 -2.20 8.85
C SER A 438 -38.13 -3.40 9.77
N HIS A 439 -36.99 -3.43 10.44
CA HIS A 439 -36.62 -4.45 11.43
C HIS A 439 -36.73 -3.95 12.89
N GLY A 440 -37.40 -2.81 13.13
CA GLY A 440 -37.70 -2.32 14.48
C GLY A 440 -36.57 -1.53 15.14
N ALA A 441 -35.68 -0.90 14.36
CA ALA A 441 -34.73 0.06 14.90
C ALA A 441 -35.45 1.32 15.42
N GLU A 442 -35.10 1.75 16.63
CA GLU A 442 -35.66 2.93 17.31
C GLU A 442 -34.69 4.12 17.34
#